data_AF-A0A068BJQ0-F1
#
_entry.id   AF-A0A068BJQ0-F1
#
_cell.length_a   1.000
_cell.length_b   1.000
_cell.length_c   1.000
_cell.angle_alpha   90.00
_cell.angle_beta   90.00
_cell.angle_gamma   90.00
#
_symmetry.space_group_name_H-M   'P 1'
#
loop_
_entity.id
_entity.type
_entity.pdbx_description
1 polymer ?
#
loop_
_entity_poly.entity_id
_entity_poly.type
_entity_poly.pdbx_seq_one_letter_code
_entity_poly.pdbx_strand_id
1 'polypeptide(L)'
;WGDYHHPGFSETNGESDGQFVFINDEANPRIAVVDLRDFETKQIVVNPIFKSEHGGAFVTPNTEYIFEAAQYATPLENKKFYPLEEFNEKYRGGMTYWKFDRTKGLIDAKQSFSIELPPYSQDLSDAGKGPSDGWSFTNSFCTERYVGGIEDGRPPYEAGCSAKDTDYLHVINWRKAAELVKAGKAKKINGHDVLPMEVAIKEGILFLIPEPKSPHGVDVTPDGTKLIVAGKLDTHVSVYSFEKIMAAIKAGKFESKDPYGIPVIAMKDALHTQVSLGLGPLHTQYDSKTCIAYTSLYVDSQVAKWNYCDGKLLDKISVHYNPGHL
;
A
#
# COMPACT_ATOMS: atom_id res chain seq x y z
N TRP A 1 17.09 -6.93 16.77
CA TRP A 1 16.59 -5.54 16.69
C TRP A 1 15.36 -5.55 15.79
N GLY A 2 14.63 -4.45 15.70
CA GLY A 2 13.47 -4.27 14.83
C GLY A 2 13.28 -2.79 14.57
N ASP A 3 12.54 -2.48 13.51
CA ASP A 3 12.18 -1.15 13.06
C ASP A 3 10.67 -1.11 12.79
N TYR A 4 9.93 -0.51 13.71
CA TYR A 4 8.47 -0.58 13.76
C TYR A 4 7.87 0.72 13.24
N HIS A 5 6.90 0.62 12.31
CA HIS A 5 6.36 1.80 11.62
C HIS A 5 4.88 2.03 11.89
N HIS A 6 4.01 1.08 11.51
CA HIS A 6 2.56 1.35 11.47
C HIS A 6 1.77 0.43 12.40
N PRO A 7 1.39 0.91 13.61
CA PRO A 7 0.48 0.18 14.48
C PRO A 7 -0.96 0.23 13.93
N GLY A 8 -1.51 -0.92 13.56
CA GLY A 8 -2.90 -1.07 13.14
C GLY A 8 -3.77 -1.60 14.27
N PHE A 9 -4.88 -0.93 14.56
CA PHE A 9 -5.86 -1.43 15.54
C PHE A 9 -6.82 -2.43 14.90
N SER A 10 -7.26 -3.43 15.66
CA SER A 10 -8.37 -4.27 15.23
C SER A 10 -9.65 -3.46 15.06
N GLU A 11 -10.39 -3.81 14.00
CA GLU A 11 -11.65 -3.21 13.60
C GLU A 11 -12.82 -4.21 13.61
N THR A 12 -14.01 -3.66 13.87
CA THR A 12 -15.31 -4.30 13.67
C THR A 12 -16.20 -3.34 12.89
N ASN A 13 -16.67 -3.77 11.71
CA ASN A 13 -17.41 -2.93 10.76
C ASN A 13 -16.68 -1.62 10.37
N GLY A 14 -15.35 -1.63 10.31
CA GLY A 14 -14.52 -0.49 9.90
C GLY A 14 -14.14 0.47 11.04
N GLU A 15 -14.62 0.20 12.26
CA GLU A 15 -14.39 1.00 13.46
C GLU A 15 -13.44 0.26 14.39
N SER A 16 -12.45 0.97 14.95
CA SER A 16 -11.53 0.39 15.92
C SER A 16 -12.29 -0.11 17.17
N ASP A 17 -12.02 -1.36 17.55
CA ASP A 17 -12.71 -2.01 18.68
C ASP A 17 -11.83 -2.22 19.91
N GLY A 18 -10.55 -1.82 19.83
CA GLY A 18 -9.64 -1.79 20.96
C GLY A 18 -9.29 -3.16 21.54
N GLN A 19 -9.38 -4.24 20.75
CA GLN A 19 -9.02 -5.59 21.22
C GLN A 19 -7.56 -5.94 20.97
N PHE A 20 -7.03 -5.60 19.79
CA PHE A 20 -5.69 -5.94 19.39
C PHE A 20 -5.01 -4.76 18.68
N VAL A 21 -3.68 -4.75 18.73
CA VAL A 21 -2.82 -3.94 17.86
C VAL A 21 -1.90 -4.88 17.09
N PHE A 22 -1.68 -4.56 15.83
CA PHE A 22 -0.74 -5.22 14.94
C PHE A 22 0.38 -4.25 14.61
N ILE A 23 1.61 -4.71 14.52
CA ILE A 23 2.76 -3.86 14.20
C ILE A 23 3.72 -4.61 13.29
N ASN A 24 4.14 -3.98 12.20
CA ASN A 24 5.10 -4.49 11.24
C ASN A 24 6.54 -4.22 11.69
N ASP A 25 7.50 -4.99 11.19
CA ASP A 25 8.94 -4.73 11.34
C ASP A 25 9.61 -4.71 9.98
N GLU A 26 9.97 -3.52 9.53
CA GLU A 26 10.54 -3.33 8.20
C GLU A 26 11.88 -4.03 8.04
N ALA A 27 12.72 -3.92 9.06
CA ALA A 27 14.08 -4.40 9.03
C ALA A 27 14.19 -5.93 8.94
N ASN A 28 13.26 -6.64 9.57
CA ASN A 28 13.22 -8.09 9.55
C ASN A 28 11.76 -8.48 9.37
N PRO A 29 11.26 -8.63 8.13
CA PRO A 29 9.85 -8.74 7.80
C PRO A 29 9.05 -9.62 8.78
N ARG A 30 8.34 -8.99 9.71
CA ARG A 30 7.63 -9.60 10.82
C ARG A 30 6.40 -8.79 11.21
N ILE A 31 5.27 -9.47 11.38
CA ILE A 31 4.12 -8.90 12.09
C ILE A 31 4.05 -9.43 13.52
N ALA A 32 3.88 -8.51 14.47
CA ALA A 32 3.52 -8.84 15.84
C ALA A 32 2.03 -8.59 16.12
N VAL A 33 1.45 -9.44 16.96
CA VAL A 33 0.10 -9.28 17.53
C VAL A 33 0.25 -8.88 18.99
N VAL A 34 -0.38 -7.78 19.39
CA VAL A 34 -0.48 -7.31 20.77
C VAL A 34 -1.93 -7.36 21.21
N ASP A 35 -2.20 -7.97 22.36
CA ASP A 35 -3.54 -7.96 22.97
C ASP A 35 -3.68 -6.75 23.87
N LEU A 36 -4.69 -5.90 23.63
CA LEU A 36 -4.87 -4.67 24.42
C LEU A 36 -5.54 -4.90 25.77
N ARG A 37 -6.02 -6.11 26.06
CA ARG A 37 -6.59 -6.44 27.38
C ARG A 37 -5.52 -6.55 28.46
N ASP A 38 -4.33 -6.99 28.09
CA ASP A 38 -3.18 -7.13 29.00
C ASP A 38 -1.91 -6.41 28.51
N PHE A 39 -1.95 -5.79 27.33
CA PHE A 39 -0.85 -5.04 26.71
C PHE A 39 0.40 -5.89 26.43
N GLU A 40 0.22 -7.18 26.14
CA GLU A 40 1.33 -8.08 25.83
C GLU A 40 1.34 -8.55 24.37
N THR A 41 2.54 -8.70 23.82
CA THR A 41 2.75 -9.38 22.53
C THR A 41 2.40 -10.86 22.65
N LYS A 42 1.42 -11.32 21.86
CA LYS A 42 0.95 -12.71 21.85
C LYS A 42 1.64 -13.56 20.79
N GLN A 43 2.06 -12.94 19.69
CA GLN A 43 2.69 -13.63 18.59
C GLN A 43 3.59 -12.68 17.81
N ILE A 44 4.66 -13.23 17.24
CA ILE A 44 5.42 -12.62 16.16
C ILE A 44 5.52 -13.67 15.05
N VAL A 45 5.10 -13.32 13.84
CA VAL A 45 5.29 -14.16 12.65
C VAL A 45 6.34 -13.52 11.76
N VAL A 46 7.14 -14.34 11.07
CA VAL A 46 8.13 -13.87 10.08
C VAL A 46 7.52 -14.07 8.70
N ASN A 47 7.54 -13.05 7.86
CA ASN A 47 7.10 -13.14 6.48
C ASN A 47 8.08 -14.04 5.69
N PRO A 48 7.65 -15.20 5.17
CA PRO A 48 8.55 -16.14 4.51
C PRO A 48 8.93 -15.72 3.09
N ILE A 49 8.27 -14.69 2.55
CA ILE A 49 8.43 -14.24 1.17
C ILE A 49 9.31 -13.00 1.12
N PHE A 50 8.95 -11.94 1.85
CA PHE A 50 9.63 -10.64 1.75
C PHE A 50 10.96 -10.61 2.50
N LYS A 51 11.75 -9.57 2.19
CA LYS A 51 13.04 -9.26 2.85
C LYS A 51 13.07 -7.84 3.43
N SER A 52 12.09 -7.01 3.06
CA SER A 52 11.72 -5.75 3.69
C SER A 52 10.19 -5.59 3.51
N GLU A 53 9.52 -5.03 4.50
CA GLU A 53 8.08 -4.74 4.48
C GLU A 53 7.84 -3.32 5.04
N HIS A 54 6.98 -2.52 4.43
CA HIS A 54 6.73 -1.16 4.90
C HIS A 54 5.24 -0.87 5.02
N GLY A 55 4.49 -0.93 3.92
CA GLY A 55 3.06 -0.59 3.89
C GLY A 55 2.12 -1.55 4.61
N GLY A 56 2.18 -1.55 5.94
CA GLY A 56 1.45 -2.38 6.90
C GLY A 56 1.84 -1.95 8.32
N ALA A 57 1.14 -2.31 9.39
CA ALA A 57 0.09 -3.32 9.47
C ALA A 57 -1.31 -2.70 9.37
N PHE A 58 -1.98 -2.86 8.22
CA PHE A 58 -3.38 -2.44 8.05
C PHE A 58 -4.32 -3.64 8.18
N VAL A 59 -5.58 -3.40 8.52
CA VAL A 59 -6.56 -4.47 8.74
C VAL A 59 -7.79 -4.30 7.86
N THR A 60 -8.41 -5.40 7.47
CA THR A 60 -9.72 -5.34 6.83
C THR A 60 -10.79 -4.88 7.84
N PRO A 61 -11.96 -4.37 7.41
CA PRO A 61 -12.95 -3.75 8.30
C PRO A 61 -13.45 -4.61 9.47
N ASN A 62 -13.28 -5.94 9.40
CA ASN A 62 -13.64 -6.88 10.47
C ASN A 62 -12.43 -7.63 11.05
N THR A 63 -11.21 -7.16 10.77
CA THR A 63 -9.95 -7.80 11.14
C THR A 63 -9.89 -9.26 10.69
N GLU A 64 -10.39 -9.54 9.48
CA GLU A 64 -10.30 -10.89 8.91
C GLU A 64 -8.88 -11.19 8.44
N TYR A 65 -8.20 -10.14 7.96
CA TYR A 65 -6.82 -10.16 7.53
C TYR A 65 -6.09 -8.91 8.05
N ILE A 66 -4.83 -9.10 8.39
CA ILE A 66 -3.82 -8.04 8.57
C ILE A 66 -2.95 -8.07 7.32
N PHE A 67 -2.55 -6.95 6.76
CA PHE A 67 -1.73 -6.96 5.55
C PHE A 67 -0.63 -5.92 5.54
N GLU A 68 0.37 -6.23 4.72
CA GLU A 68 1.60 -5.47 4.54
C GLU A 68 2.12 -5.60 3.10
N ALA A 69 2.85 -4.60 2.63
CA ALA A 69 3.47 -4.56 1.32
C ALA A 69 5.00 -4.61 1.42
N ALA A 70 5.65 -5.24 0.43
CA ALA A 70 7.11 -5.28 0.34
C ALA A 70 7.67 -3.94 -0.12
N GLN A 71 8.58 -3.32 0.65
CA GLN A 71 9.13 -2.04 0.22
C GLN A 71 10.14 -2.18 -0.91
N TYR A 72 10.98 -3.21 -0.84
CA TYR A 72 12.00 -3.50 -1.84
C TYR A 72 11.76 -4.87 -2.47
N ALA A 73 11.81 -4.90 -3.80
CA ALA A 73 11.65 -6.13 -4.53
C ALA A 73 12.82 -7.09 -4.26
N THR A 74 12.50 -8.38 -4.10
CA THR A 74 13.49 -9.44 -3.94
C THR A 74 13.05 -10.71 -4.68
N PRO A 75 13.95 -11.67 -4.94
CA PRO A 75 13.54 -13.02 -5.30
C PRO A 75 12.67 -13.61 -4.19
N LEU A 76 11.51 -14.16 -4.54
CA LEU A 76 10.58 -14.69 -3.55
C LEU A 76 11.06 -16.01 -2.94
N GLU A 77 11.83 -16.82 -3.68
CA GLU A 77 12.39 -18.06 -3.13
C GLU A 77 13.60 -17.81 -2.24
N ASN A 78 13.60 -18.43 -1.06
CA ASN A 78 14.74 -18.35 -0.16
C ASN A 78 15.98 -19.03 -0.78
N LYS A 79 17.14 -18.39 -0.65
CA LYS A 79 18.48 -18.92 -0.99
C LYS A 79 18.82 -19.00 -2.48
N LYS A 80 18.13 -18.27 -3.35
CA LYS A 80 18.57 -18.05 -4.73
C LYS A 80 19.08 -16.63 -4.90
N PHE A 81 20.38 -16.51 -5.20
CA PHE A 81 20.93 -15.25 -5.69
C PHE A 81 20.58 -15.13 -7.17
N TYR A 82 20.06 -13.96 -7.55
CA TYR A 82 19.90 -13.57 -8.94
C TYR A 82 20.65 -12.25 -9.14
N PRO A 83 21.49 -12.15 -10.18
CA PRO A 83 22.20 -10.93 -10.48
C PRO A 83 21.20 -9.82 -10.88
N LEU A 84 21.57 -8.54 -10.67
CA LEU A 84 20.65 -7.40 -10.86
C LEU A 84 20.26 -7.20 -12.34
N GLU A 85 21.01 -7.76 -13.27
CA GLU A 85 20.67 -7.82 -14.69
C GLU A 85 19.38 -8.62 -14.95
N GLU A 86 19.00 -9.50 -14.02
CA GLU A 86 17.75 -10.26 -14.04
C GLU A 86 16.67 -9.64 -13.13
N PHE A 87 16.82 -8.38 -12.69
CA PHE A 87 15.90 -7.74 -11.73
C PHE A 87 14.45 -7.76 -12.23
N ASN A 88 14.24 -7.42 -13.51
CA ASN A 88 12.90 -7.36 -14.07
C ASN A 88 12.22 -8.74 -14.13
N GLU A 89 13.00 -9.80 -14.29
CA GLU A 89 12.53 -11.16 -14.51
C GLU A 89 12.36 -11.95 -13.21
N LYS A 90 13.28 -11.76 -12.25
CA LYS A 90 13.43 -12.63 -11.07
C LYS A 90 13.02 -11.97 -9.76
N TYR A 91 13.05 -10.64 -9.68
CA TYR A 91 12.69 -9.93 -8.46
C TYR A 91 11.21 -9.58 -8.51
N ARG A 92 10.56 -9.55 -7.35
CA ARG A 92 9.15 -9.19 -7.22
C ARG A 92 8.91 -8.41 -5.94
N GLY A 93 7.98 -7.47 -6.03
CA GLY A 93 7.30 -6.92 -4.87
C GLY A 93 6.14 -7.84 -4.46
N GLY A 94 5.29 -7.35 -3.57
CA GLY A 94 4.09 -8.09 -3.20
C GLY A 94 3.32 -7.49 -2.04
N MET A 95 2.14 -8.06 -1.80
CA MET A 95 1.39 -7.83 -0.56
C MET A 95 1.08 -9.16 0.11
N THR A 96 1.26 -9.24 1.43
CA THR A 96 0.87 -10.40 2.25
C THR A 96 -0.38 -10.08 3.03
N TYR A 97 -1.31 -11.04 3.07
CA TYR A 97 -2.54 -11.02 3.85
C TYR A 97 -2.49 -12.14 4.89
N TRP A 98 -2.26 -11.75 6.14
CA TRP A 98 -2.22 -12.60 7.31
C TRP A 98 -3.62 -12.85 7.85
N LYS A 99 -4.11 -14.08 7.74
CA LYS A 99 -5.41 -14.46 8.30
C LYS A 99 -5.35 -14.32 9.82
N PHE A 100 -6.26 -13.55 10.41
CA PHE A 100 -6.34 -13.42 11.85
C PHE A 100 -7.47 -14.29 12.42
N ASP A 101 -7.13 -15.16 13.37
CA ASP A 101 -8.10 -15.88 14.19
C ASP A 101 -8.36 -15.09 15.46
N ARG A 102 -9.37 -14.23 15.39
CA ARG A 102 -9.77 -13.34 16.48
C ARG A 102 -10.17 -14.08 17.76
N THR A 103 -10.67 -15.31 17.66
CA THR A 103 -11.04 -16.09 18.85
C THR A 103 -9.81 -16.58 19.61
N LYS A 104 -8.74 -16.90 18.88
CA LYS A 104 -7.45 -17.28 19.48
C LYS A 104 -6.57 -16.08 19.80
N GLY A 105 -6.81 -14.93 19.17
CA GLY A 105 -5.94 -13.76 19.25
C GLY A 105 -4.60 -13.99 18.53
N LEU A 106 -4.59 -14.80 17.47
CA LEU A 106 -3.38 -15.23 16.76
C LEU A 106 -3.58 -15.22 15.24
N ILE A 107 -2.50 -14.96 14.51
CA ILE A 107 -2.39 -15.15 13.06
C ILE A 107 -2.36 -16.64 12.73
N ASP A 108 -3.21 -17.06 11.78
CA ASP A 108 -3.18 -18.37 11.14
C ASP A 108 -2.37 -18.30 9.84
N ALA A 109 -1.06 -18.54 9.97
CA ALA A 109 -0.14 -18.53 8.84
C ALA A 109 -0.50 -19.54 7.72
N LYS A 110 -1.26 -20.61 8.02
CA LYS A 110 -1.65 -21.62 7.02
C LYS A 110 -2.80 -21.17 6.12
N GLN A 111 -3.61 -20.21 6.59
CA GLN A 111 -4.69 -19.59 5.84
C GLN A 111 -4.31 -18.19 5.31
N SER A 112 -3.06 -17.79 5.52
CA SER A 112 -2.48 -16.56 5.03
C SER A 112 -1.91 -16.76 3.62
N PHE A 113 -1.84 -15.69 2.85
CA PHE A 113 -1.35 -15.75 1.47
C PHE A 113 -0.69 -14.44 1.06
N SER A 114 0.05 -14.45 -0.05
CA SER A 114 0.59 -13.25 -0.68
C SER A 114 0.14 -13.14 -2.13
N ILE A 115 0.13 -11.92 -2.66
CA ILE A 115 -0.08 -11.62 -4.08
C ILE A 115 1.24 -11.08 -4.63
N GLU A 116 1.72 -11.67 -5.72
CA GLU A 116 2.90 -11.21 -6.43
C GLU A 116 2.62 -9.89 -7.15
N LEU A 117 3.49 -8.90 -6.96
CA LEU A 117 3.45 -7.62 -7.65
C LEU A 117 4.72 -7.44 -8.49
N PRO A 118 4.73 -6.51 -9.47
CA PRO A 118 5.94 -6.12 -10.17
C PRO A 118 7.08 -5.77 -9.19
N PRO A 119 8.36 -5.83 -9.61
CA PRO A 119 9.49 -5.38 -8.79
C PRO A 119 9.59 -3.86 -8.69
N TYR A 120 8.46 -3.19 -8.49
CA TYR A 120 8.42 -1.82 -8.02
C TYR A 120 8.69 -1.81 -6.52
N SER A 121 9.16 -0.68 -6.01
CA SER A 121 9.18 -0.45 -4.57
C SER A 121 7.78 -0.02 -4.12
N GLN A 122 7.05 -0.89 -3.40
CA GLN A 122 5.78 -0.48 -2.79
C GLN A 122 6.05 0.41 -1.58
N ASP A 123 5.09 1.27 -1.23
CA ASP A 123 5.23 2.16 -0.07
C ASP A 123 4.17 1.88 0.98
N LEU A 124 3.16 2.75 1.12
CA LEU A 124 2.07 2.59 2.06
C LEU A 124 0.93 1.79 1.45
N SER A 125 0.07 1.29 2.34
CA SER A 125 -1.15 0.60 1.97
C SER A 125 -2.32 1.11 2.78
N ASP A 126 -3.54 0.81 2.36
CA ASP A 126 -4.74 0.94 3.20
C ASP A 126 -5.84 0.00 2.73
N ALA A 127 -6.77 -0.32 3.64
CA ALA A 127 -7.91 -1.19 3.41
C ALA A 127 -9.10 -0.39 2.89
N GLY A 128 -9.78 -0.94 1.90
CA GLY A 128 -11.10 -0.44 1.54
C GLY A 128 -12.10 -0.60 2.70
N LYS A 129 -12.96 0.40 2.86
CA LYS A 129 -14.04 0.47 3.85
C LYS A 129 -15.36 0.75 3.14
N GLY A 130 -16.48 0.45 3.79
CA GLY A 130 -17.81 0.74 3.22
C GLY A 130 -17.94 0.25 1.76
N PRO A 131 -18.18 1.13 0.77
CA PRO A 131 -18.28 0.75 -0.64
C PRO A 131 -17.01 0.12 -1.25
N SER A 132 -15.83 0.40 -0.70
CA SER A 132 -14.55 -0.18 -1.15
C SER A 132 -14.14 -1.43 -0.39
N ASP A 133 -14.93 -1.91 0.58
CA ASP A 133 -14.65 -3.18 1.27
C ASP A 133 -14.49 -4.35 0.26
N GLY A 134 -13.53 -5.22 0.54
CA GLY A 134 -13.06 -6.27 -0.36
C GLY A 134 -11.92 -5.84 -1.28
N TRP A 135 -11.54 -4.56 -1.26
CA TRP A 135 -10.37 -4.02 -1.96
C TRP A 135 -9.32 -3.51 -0.98
N SER A 136 -8.09 -3.46 -1.45
CA SER A 136 -6.92 -2.90 -0.78
C SER A 136 -6.12 -2.11 -1.79
N PHE A 137 -5.34 -1.17 -1.27
CA PHE A 137 -4.62 -0.20 -2.09
C PHE A 137 -3.19 -0.11 -1.59
N THR A 138 -2.22 -0.11 -2.50
CA THR A 138 -0.81 0.13 -2.16
C THR A 138 -0.14 0.93 -3.26
N ASN A 139 0.55 1.99 -2.91
CA ASN A 139 1.26 2.82 -3.88
C ASN A 139 2.70 2.33 -4.09
N SER A 140 3.39 2.93 -5.04
CA SER A 140 4.79 2.63 -5.31
C SER A 140 5.57 3.89 -5.60
N PHE A 141 6.87 3.90 -5.28
CA PHE A 141 7.71 5.10 -5.44
C PHE A 141 8.91 4.91 -6.38
N CYS A 142 9.12 3.71 -6.92
CA CYS A 142 10.20 3.40 -7.85
C CYS A 142 9.73 2.43 -8.94
N THR A 143 8.80 2.86 -9.79
CA THR A 143 8.33 2.04 -10.92
C THR A 143 9.34 1.99 -12.07
N GLU A 144 10.39 2.79 -12.00
CA GLU A 144 11.57 2.74 -12.86
C GLU A 144 12.32 1.43 -12.71
N ARG A 145 12.19 0.76 -11.55
CA ARG A 145 12.94 -0.46 -11.21
C ARG A 145 14.44 -0.18 -11.20
N TYR A 146 14.80 1.00 -10.70
CA TYR A 146 16.19 1.42 -10.61
C TYR A 146 16.88 0.68 -9.46
N VAL A 147 18.10 0.18 -9.71
CA VAL A 147 18.84 -0.70 -8.77
C VAL A 147 20.15 -0.07 -8.27
N GLY A 148 20.38 1.23 -8.53
CA GLY A 148 21.60 1.92 -8.12
C GLY A 148 22.79 1.74 -9.07
N GLY A 149 23.99 1.94 -8.54
CA GLY A 149 25.26 1.92 -9.28
C GLY A 149 25.99 3.28 -9.30
N ILE A 150 25.90 4.04 -8.20
CA ILE A 150 26.56 5.35 -8.06
C ILE A 150 28.08 5.24 -8.17
N GLU A 151 28.67 4.14 -7.69
CA GLU A 151 30.10 3.85 -7.80
C GLU A 151 30.55 3.62 -9.26
N ASP A 152 29.62 3.22 -10.13
CA ASP A 152 29.81 3.08 -11.58
C ASP A 152 29.46 4.37 -12.35
N GLY A 153 29.26 5.50 -11.65
CA GLY A 153 28.95 6.80 -12.25
C GLY A 153 27.49 6.98 -12.64
N ARG A 154 26.58 6.10 -12.22
CA ARG A 154 25.13 6.27 -12.42
C ARG A 154 24.56 7.28 -11.40
N PRO A 155 23.37 7.86 -11.65
CA PRO A 155 22.74 8.76 -10.69
C PRO A 155 22.55 8.14 -9.28
N PRO A 156 22.41 8.95 -8.23
CA PRO A 156 21.95 8.47 -6.93
C PRO A 156 20.64 7.70 -7.03
N TYR A 157 20.40 6.77 -6.10
CA TYR A 157 19.25 5.87 -6.13
C TYR A 157 17.93 6.63 -6.23
N GLU A 158 17.77 7.68 -5.43
CA GLU A 158 16.58 8.53 -5.37
C GLU A 158 16.32 9.22 -6.70
N ALA A 159 17.36 9.73 -7.37
CA ALA A 159 17.23 10.35 -8.68
C ALA A 159 16.83 9.32 -9.75
N GLY A 160 17.36 8.10 -9.67
CA GLY A 160 17.00 7.01 -10.58
C GLY A 160 15.58 6.50 -10.39
N CYS A 161 15.10 6.42 -9.14
CA CYS A 161 13.71 6.09 -8.78
C CYS A 161 12.72 7.25 -8.91
N SER A 162 13.19 8.42 -9.36
CA SER A 162 12.36 9.60 -9.58
C SER A 162 12.54 10.13 -11.01
N ALA A 163 12.84 9.26 -11.97
CA ALA A 163 13.08 9.65 -13.35
C ALA A 163 11.78 9.81 -14.15
N LYS A 164 10.72 9.09 -13.76
CA LYS A 164 9.37 9.22 -14.33
C LYS A 164 8.59 10.35 -13.66
N ASP A 165 7.54 10.81 -14.33
CA ASP A 165 6.62 11.81 -13.78
C ASP A 165 5.57 11.18 -12.85
N THR A 166 5.30 9.88 -13.00
CA THR A 166 4.31 9.15 -12.22
C THR A 166 4.79 7.74 -11.89
N ASP A 167 4.36 7.26 -10.73
CA ASP A 167 4.40 5.87 -10.32
C ASP A 167 2.98 5.29 -10.30
N TYR A 168 2.73 4.20 -9.56
CA TYR A 168 1.46 3.48 -9.61
C TYR A 168 0.85 3.16 -8.25
N LEU A 169 -0.43 3.55 -8.12
CA LEU A 169 -1.36 3.01 -7.14
C LEU A 169 -1.86 1.65 -7.64
N HIS A 170 -1.58 0.60 -6.87
CA HIS A 170 -2.11 -0.73 -7.08
C HIS A 170 -3.49 -0.83 -6.44
N VAL A 171 -4.48 -1.23 -7.23
CA VAL A 171 -5.86 -1.47 -6.80
C VAL A 171 -6.11 -2.98 -6.82
N ILE A 172 -6.30 -3.57 -5.64
CA ILE A 172 -6.26 -5.02 -5.45
C ILE A 172 -7.55 -5.54 -4.83
N ASN A 173 -8.21 -6.50 -5.47
CA ASN A 173 -9.36 -7.20 -4.89
C ASN A 173 -8.88 -8.37 -4.02
N TRP A 174 -8.50 -8.09 -2.77
CA TRP A 174 -7.98 -9.10 -1.85
C TRP A 174 -9.03 -10.18 -1.52
N ARG A 175 -10.32 -9.84 -1.52
CA ARG A 175 -11.39 -10.79 -1.19
C ARG A 175 -11.47 -11.88 -2.25
N LYS A 176 -11.49 -11.50 -3.53
CA LYS A 176 -11.43 -12.44 -4.65
C LYS A 176 -10.09 -13.16 -4.69
N ALA A 177 -8.98 -12.50 -4.31
CA ALA A 177 -7.69 -13.19 -4.17
C ALA A 177 -7.76 -14.35 -3.14
N ALA A 178 -8.35 -14.12 -1.97
CA ALA A 178 -8.53 -15.15 -0.95
C ALA A 178 -9.38 -16.33 -1.46
N GLU A 179 -10.44 -16.06 -2.24
CA GLU A 179 -11.24 -17.10 -2.90
C GLU A 179 -10.40 -17.92 -3.90
N LEU A 180 -9.57 -17.26 -4.71
CA LEU A 180 -8.69 -17.92 -5.69
C LEU A 180 -7.63 -18.79 -5.01
N VAL A 181 -7.04 -18.32 -3.91
CA VAL A 181 -6.11 -19.13 -3.11
C VAL A 181 -6.81 -20.36 -2.55
N LYS A 182 -7.99 -20.20 -1.96
CA LYS A 182 -8.81 -21.33 -1.46
C LYS A 182 -9.19 -22.31 -2.58
N ALA A 183 -9.38 -21.82 -3.80
CA ALA A 183 -9.62 -22.64 -5.00
C ALA A 183 -8.35 -23.30 -5.56
N GLY A 184 -7.20 -23.20 -4.88
CA GLY A 184 -5.95 -23.85 -5.26
C GLY A 184 -5.21 -23.18 -6.42
N LYS A 185 -5.46 -21.88 -6.68
CA LYS A 185 -4.79 -21.13 -7.75
C LYS A 185 -3.42 -20.57 -7.36
N ALA A 186 -3.07 -20.62 -6.08
CA ALA A 186 -1.76 -20.20 -5.58
C ALA A 186 -0.66 -21.24 -5.88
N LYS A 187 0.59 -20.77 -5.92
CA LYS A 187 1.78 -21.61 -5.91
C LYS A 187 2.40 -21.57 -4.51
N LYS A 188 2.98 -22.68 -4.07
CA LYS A 188 3.74 -22.71 -2.81
C LYS A 188 5.16 -22.17 -3.03
N ILE A 189 5.51 -21.10 -2.32
CA ILE A 189 6.87 -20.55 -2.27
C ILE A 189 7.28 -20.49 -0.80
N ASN A 190 8.42 -21.09 -0.44
CA ASN A 190 8.87 -21.22 0.95
C ASN A 190 7.79 -21.77 1.92
N GLY A 191 6.88 -22.61 1.41
CA GLY A 191 5.75 -23.17 2.17
C GLY A 191 4.51 -22.28 2.29
N HIS A 192 4.58 -21.03 1.81
CA HIS A 192 3.50 -20.04 1.82
C HIS A 192 2.73 -20.00 0.50
N ASP A 193 1.44 -19.69 0.54
CA ASP A 193 0.64 -19.52 -0.68
C ASP A 193 0.90 -18.17 -1.32
N VAL A 194 1.41 -18.17 -2.55
CA VAL A 194 1.62 -16.96 -3.36
C VAL A 194 0.75 -17.05 -4.60
N LEU A 195 -0.18 -16.11 -4.73
CA LEU A 195 -1.01 -15.95 -5.92
C LEU A 195 -0.17 -15.28 -7.02
N PRO A 196 0.08 -15.96 -8.16
CA PRO A 196 0.92 -15.42 -9.22
C PRO A 196 0.29 -14.18 -9.88
N MET A 197 1.12 -13.22 -10.27
CA MET A 197 0.66 -11.97 -10.91
C MET A 197 -0.15 -12.24 -12.19
N GLU A 198 0.25 -13.25 -12.98
CA GLU A 198 -0.47 -13.70 -14.18
C GLU A 198 -1.93 -14.12 -13.88
N VAL A 199 -2.16 -14.77 -12.73
CA VAL A 199 -3.50 -15.16 -12.28
C VAL A 199 -4.25 -13.93 -11.82
N ALA A 200 -3.59 -13.04 -11.08
CA ALA A 200 -4.20 -11.80 -10.59
C ALA A 200 -4.74 -10.92 -11.74
N ILE A 201 -3.95 -10.78 -12.80
CA ILE A 201 -4.33 -10.04 -14.02
C ILE A 201 -5.48 -10.74 -14.74
N LYS A 202 -5.34 -12.06 -14.99
CA LYS A 202 -6.34 -12.84 -15.75
C LYS A 202 -7.70 -12.85 -15.06
N GLU A 203 -7.72 -12.92 -13.73
CA GLU A 203 -8.93 -12.94 -12.93
C GLU A 203 -9.46 -11.52 -12.62
N GLY A 204 -8.77 -10.46 -13.08
CA GLY A 204 -9.20 -9.08 -12.91
C GLY A 204 -9.23 -8.63 -11.46
N ILE A 205 -8.21 -8.98 -10.67
CA ILE A 205 -8.08 -8.58 -9.26
C ILE A 205 -6.93 -7.58 -9.00
N LEU A 206 -6.17 -7.20 -10.03
CA LEU A 206 -5.05 -6.26 -9.93
C LEU A 206 -5.09 -5.26 -11.07
N PHE A 207 -5.09 -3.97 -10.73
CA PHE A 207 -5.09 -2.83 -11.66
C PHE A 207 -4.13 -1.76 -11.16
N LEU A 208 -3.66 -0.90 -12.07
CA LEU A 208 -2.81 0.24 -11.72
C LEU A 208 -3.50 1.56 -12.07
N ILE A 209 -3.20 2.61 -11.30
CA ILE A 209 -3.57 4.00 -11.61
C ILE A 209 -2.30 4.86 -11.47
N PRO A 210 -1.94 5.70 -12.46
CA PRO A 210 -0.80 6.60 -12.34
C PRO A 210 -0.96 7.61 -11.20
N GLU A 211 0.11 7.87 -10.46
CA GLU A 211 0.19 8.80 -9.33
C GLU A 211 1.48 9.64 -9.35
N PRO A 212 1.40 10.98 -9.35
CA PRO A 212 2.57 11.86 -9.30
C PRO A 212 2.99 12.17 -7.85
N LYS A 213 4.27 12.23 -7.47
CA LYS A 213 5.45 11.62 -8.09
C LYS A 213 6.27 10.98 -6.98
N SER A 214 6.65 9.72 -7.14
CA SER A 214 7.21 8.91 -6.06
C SER A 214 6.37 9.04 -4.77
N PRO A 215 5.05 8.88 -4.85
CA PRO A 215 4.12 9.19 -3.76
C PRO A 215 4.40 8.33 -2.52
N HIS A 216 3.80 8.73 -1.39
CA HIS A 216 4.08 8.10 -0.10
C HIS A 216 2.84 7.62 0.63
N GLY A 217 2.01 8.50 1.20
CA GLY A 217 0.77 8.10 1.85
C GLY A 217 -0.32 7.73 0.83
N VAL A 218 -1.07 6.67 1.14
CA VAL A 218 -2.35 6.34 0.52
C VAL A 218 -3.35 6.12 1.64
N ASP A 219 -4.33 7.02 1.75
CA ASP A 219 -5.28 7.05 2.86
C ASP A 219 -6.71 6.91 2.30
N VAL A 220 -7.48 5.92 2.78
CA VAL A 220 -8.88 5.70 2.41
C VAL A 220 -9.78 6.56 3.29
N THR A 221 -10.73 7.28 2.68
CA THR A 221 -11.65 8.13 3.45
C THR A 221 -12.50 7.30 4.41
N PRO A 222 -12.96 7.87 5.54
CA PRO A 222 -13.75 7.11 6.54
C PRO A 222 -15.04 6.51 5.97
N ASP A 223 -15.64 7.16 4.95
CA ASP A 223 -16.80 6.64 4.23
C ASP A 223 -16.47 5.58 3.17
N GLY A 224 -15.17 5.34 2.93
CA GLY A 224 -14.64 4.36 1.98
C GLY A 224 -14.83 4.72 0.51
N THR A 225 -15.21 5.94 0.18
CA THR A 225 -15.56 6.34 -1.19
C THR A 225 -14.40 6.92 -2.00
N LYS A 226 -13.36 7.43 -1.33
CA LYS A 226 -12.19 8.06 -1.95
C LYS A 226 -10.89 7.48 -1.39
N LEU A 227 -9.84 7.68 -2.17
CA LEU A 227 -8.46 7.38 -1.81
C LEU A 227 -7.65 8.65 -2.01
N ILE A 228 -6.92 9.07 -1.00
CA ILE A 228 -6.06 10.26 -1.06
C ILE A 228 -4.63 9.79 -1.12
N VAL A 229 -3.94 10.13 -2.22
CA VAL A 229 -2.52 9.85 -2.39
C VAL A 229 -1.73 11.13 -2.25
N ALA A 230 -0.72 11.11 -1.37
CA ALA A 230 0.17 12.23 -1.16
C ALA A 230 1.38 12.16 -2.09
N GLY A 231 1.59 13.23 -2.87
CA GLY A 231 2.49 13.22 -4.01
C GLY A 231 3.98 13.26 -3.69
N LYS A 232 4.41 13.39 -2.43
CA LYS A 232 5.81 13.49 -1.97
C LYS A 232 6.67 14.49 -2.75
N LEU A 233 7.19 14.09 -3.91
CA LEU A 233 7.99 14.95 -4.78
C LEU A 233 7.12 15.89 -5.63
N ASP A 234 5.86 15.52 -5.86
CA ASP A 234 4.85 16.43 -6.36
C ASP A 234 4.18 17.20 -5.22
N THR A 235 3.87 18.47 -5.47
CA THR A 235 3.30 19.37 -4.43
C THR A 235 1.81 19.14 -4.17
N HIS A 236 1.19 18.22 -4.91
CA HIS A 236 -0.24 17.96 -4.81
C HIS A 236 -0.55 16.70 -4.00
N VAL A 237 -1.79 16.66 -3.53
CA VAL A 237 -2.46 15.43 -3.18
C VAL A 237 -3.52 15.11 -4.23
N SER A 238 -3.63 13.84 -4.59
CA SER A 238 -4.56 13.34 -5.59
C SER A 238 -5.69 12.58 -4.89
N VAL A 239 -6.94 12.99 -5.14
CA VAL A 239 -8.12 12.31 -4.60
C VAL A 239 -8.71 11.44 -5.70
N TYR A 240 -8.58 10.13 -5.57
CA TYR A 240 -9.20 9.16 -6.47
C TYR A 240 -10.59 8.77 -5.99
N SER A 241 -11.52 8.52 -6.91
CA SER A 241 -12.88 8.08 -6.61
C SER A 241 -13.03 6.59 -6.83
N PHE A 242 -13.35 5.84 -5.77
CA PHE A 242 -13.54 4.39 -5.87
C PHE A 242 -14.66 4.02 -6.86
N GLU A 243 -15.75 4.78 -6.89
CA GLU A 243 -16.83 4.60 -7.87
C GLU A 243 -16.32 4.71 -9.32
N LYS A 244 -15.46 5.70 -9.60
CA LYS A 244 -14.92 5.92 -10.94
C LYS A 244 -13.94 4.80 -11.33
N ILE A 245 -13.11 4.35 -10.38
CA ILE A 245 -12.22 3.20 -10.55
C ILE A 245 -13.05 1.96 -10.94
N MET A 246 -14.10 1.66 -10.18
CA MET A 246 -14.97 0.52 -10.46
C MET A 246 -15.72 0.66 -11.80
N ALA A 247 -16.13 1.87 -12.17
CA ALA A 247 -16.73 2.14 -13.47
C ALA A 247 -15.74 1.88 -14.62
N ALA A 248 -14.48 2.30 -14.48
CA ALA A 248 -13.43 2.04 -15.47
C ALA A 248 -13.14 0.53 -15.61
N ILE A 249 -13.01 -0.18 -14.48
CA ILE A 249 -12.82 -1.64 -14.45
C ILE A 249 -13.99 -2.35 -15.15
N LYS A 250 -15.23 -2.01 -14.79
CA LYS A 250 -16.45 -2.62 -15.38
C LYS A 250 -16.55 -2.36 -16.89
N ALA A 251 -16.13 -1.18 -17.34
CA ALA A 251 -16.15 -0.81 -18.75
C ALA A 251 -14.94 -1.37 -19.54
N GLY A 252 -13.95 -1.97 -18.88
CA GLY A 252 -12.69 -2.35 -19.50
C GLY A 252 -11.91 -1.15 -20.04
N LYS A 253 -12.09 0.03 -19.44
CA LYS A 253 -11.52 1.30 -19.90
C LYS A 253 -10.12 1.48 -19.32
N PHE A 254 -9.13 0.95 -20.05
CA PHE A 254 -7.71 1.04 -19.70
C PHE A 254 -6.96 1.83 -20.77
N GLU A 255 -6.07 2.74 -20.36
CA GLU A 255 -5.27 3.53 -21.31
C GLU A 255 -4.04 2.78 -21.81
N SER A 256 -3.55 1.81 -21.03
CA SER A 256 -2.38 1.02 -21.37
C SER A 256 -2.33 -0.27 -20.55
N LYS A 257 -1.24 -1.01 -20.74
CA LYS A 257 -0.78 -2.04 -19.82
C LYS A 257 0.63 -1.69 -19.38
N ASP A 258 0.95 -1.98 -18.14
CA ASP A 258 2.31 -1.86 -17.64
C ASP A 258 3.22 -2.94 -18.29
N PRO A 259 4.55 -2.88 -18.11
CA PRO A 259 5.49 -3.85 -18.67
C PRO A 259 5.20 -5.33 -18.30
N TYR A 260 4.43 -5.58 -17.23
CA TYR A 260 4.06 -6.91 -16.76
C TYR A 260 2.65 -7.32 -17.19
N GLY A 261 1.95 -6.48 -17.95
CA GLY A 261 0.64 -6.76 -18.53
C GLY A 261 -0.54 -6.37 -17.65
N ILE A 262 -0.32 -5.68 -16.53
CA ILE A 262 -1.36 -5.20 -15.64
C ILE A 262 -2.12 -4.05 -16.32
N PRO A 263 -3.46 -4.07 -16.38
CA PRO A 263 -4.23 -2.98 -16.96
C PRO A 263 -4.08 -1.68 -16.16
N VAL A 264 -3.82 -0.59 -16.88
CA VAL A 264 -3.66 0.76 -16.30
C VAL A 264 -4.91 1.58 -16.58
N ILE A 265 -5.58 2.02 -15.52
CA ILE A 265 -6.70 2.95 -15.58
C ILE A 265 -6.12 4.36 -15.69
N ALA A 266 -6.59 5.14 -16.66
CA ALA A 266 -6.14 6.51 -16.80
C ALA A 266 -6.41 7.33 -15.54
N MET A 267 -5.44 8.13 -15.10
CA MET A 267 -5.60 9.00 -13.93
C MET A 267 -6.88 9.84 -14.03
N LYS A 268 -7.13 10.48 -15.18
CA LYS A 268 -8.35 11.28 -15.44
C LYS A 268 -9.67 10.50 -15.30
N ASP A 269 -9.63 9.19 -15.52
CA ASP A 269 -10.81 8.33 -15.43
C ASP A 269 -11.08 7.87 -14.00
N ALA A 270 -10.10 7.95 -13.10
CA ALA A 270 -10.23 7.61 -11.69
C ALA A 270 -10.29 8.85 -10.76
N LEU A 271 -9.66 9.96 -11.15
CA LEU A 271 -9.45 11.15 -10.32
C LEU A 271 -10.78 11.87 -10.03
N HIS A 272 -10.99 12.23 -8.77
CA HIS A 272 -12.03 13.14 -8.31
C HIS A 272 -11.55 14.59 -8.41
N THR A 273 -10.44 14.91 -7.75
CA THR A 273 -9.78 16.22 -7.77
C THR A 273 -8.31 16.07 -7.41
N GLN A 274 -7.52 17.12 -7.60
CA GLN A 274 -6.12 17.21 -7.18
C GLN A 274 -5.88 18.62 -6.64
N VAL A 275 -5.14 18.73 -5.53
CA VAL A 275 -4.96 20.00 -4.81
C VAL A 275 -3.49 20.21 -4.50
N SER A 276 -2.92 21.34 -4.92
CA SER A 276 -1.57 21.72 -4.49
C SER A 276 -1.63 22.16 -3.04
N LEU A 277 -0.97 21.40 -2.16
CA LEU A 277 -0.94 21.70 -0.72
C LEU A 277 0.38 22.33 -0.31
N GLY A 278 1.50 22.06 -0.97
CA GLY A 278 2.82 22.59 -0.59
C GLY A 278 3.93 21.59 -0.84
N LEU A 279 5.12 21.87 -0.31
CA LEU A 279 6.29 21.02 -0.57
C LEU A 279 6.30 19.79 0.36
N GLY A 280 6.42 18.61 -0.24
CA GLY A 280 6.57 17.35 0.49
C GLY A 280 5.29 16.82 1.15
N PRO A 281 4.13 16.74 0.47
CA PRO A 281 2.95 16.11 1.06
C PRO A 281 3.22 14.61 1.32
N LEU A 282 3.04 14.13 2.56
CA LEU A 282 3.33 12.74 2.93
C LEU A 282 2.10 11.93 3.36
N HIS A 283 1.32 12.35 4.35
CA HIS A 283 0.19 11.57 4.87
C HIS A 283 -1.03 12.44 5.14
N THR A 284 -2.22 11.87 5.00
CA THR A 284 -3.49 12.56 5.19
C THR A 284 -4.33 11.91 6.29
N GLN A 285 -4.81 12.72 7.24
CA GLN A 285 -5.78 12.32 8.26
C GLN A 285 -7.09 13.11 8.13
N TYR A 286 -8.17 12.55 8.67
CA TYR A 286 -9.53 13.07 8.48
C TYR A 286 -10.08 13.75 9.73
N ASP A 287 -10.82 14.84 9.53
CA ASP A 287 -11.60 15.48 10.60
C ASP A 287 -12.90 14.69 10.85
N SER A 288 -13.49 14.90 12.01
CA SER A 288 -14.91 14.60 12.28
C SER A 288 -15.88 15.31 11.32
N LYS A 289 -15.47 16.46 10.78
CA LYS A 289 -16.23 17.19 9.76
C LYS A 289 -16.03 16.54 8.39
N THR A 290 -17.14 16.16 7.77
CA THR A 290 -17.16 15.62 6.40
C THR A 290 -16.37 16.50 5.44
N CYS A 291 -15.64 15.87 4.52
CA CYS A 291 -14.81 16.53 3.50
C CYS A 291 -13.57 17.26 4.02
N ILE A 292 -13.29 17.32 5.32
CA ILE A 292 -12.11 18.01 5.86
C ILE A 292 -10.99 17.02 6.15
N ALA A 293 -9.79 17.33 5.67
CA ALA A 293 -8.59 16.55 5.87
C ALA A 293 -7.40 17.44 6.26
N TYR A 294 -6.39 16.79 6.83
CA TYR A 294 -5.13 17.37 7.26
C TYR A 294 -3.99 16.59 6.61
N THR A 295 -3.08 17.26 5.91
CA THR A 295 -1.94 16.60 5.27
C THR A 295 -0.63 17.17 5.79
N SER A 296 0.32 16.29 6.14
CA SER A 296 1.67 16.69 6.52
C SER A 296 2.46 17.17 5.30
N LEU A 297 3.20 18.27 5.47
CA LEU A 297 4.10 18.83 4.47
C LEU A 297 5.53 18.79 5.03
N TYR A 298 6.28 17.76 4.64
CA TYR A 298 7.60 17.45 5.16
C TYR A 298 8.61 18.57 4.91
N VAL A 299 8.66 19.11 3.69
CA VAL A 299 9.65 20.12 3.32
C VAL A 299 9.27 21.48 3.88
N ASP A 300 7.98 21.84 3.78
CA ASP A 300 7.49 23.11 4.35
C ASP A 300 7.51 23.10 5.89
N SER A 301 7.61 21.94 6.54
CA SER A 301 7.41 21.77 7.99
C SER A 301 6.06 22.34 8.45
N GLN A 302 4.99 21.91 7.78
CA GLN A 302 3.63 22.38 8.01
C GLN A 302 2.61 21.25 8.02
N VAL A 303 1.43 21.51 8.56
CA VAL A 303 0.22 20.72 8.33
C VAL A 303 -0.78 21.57 7.56
N ALA A 304 -1.24 21.08 6.42
CA ALA A 304 -2.25 21.72 5.58
C ALA A 304 -3.64 21.18 5.93
N LYS A 305 -4.57 22.07 6.31
CA LYS A 305 -5.99 21.75 6.42
C LYS A 305 -6.66 22.06 5.08
N TRP A 306 -7.44 21.13 4.56
CA TRP A 306 -8.06 21.28 3.24
C TRP A 306 -9.39 20.53 3.13
N ASN A 307 -10.16 20.87 2.10
CA ASN A 307 -11.41 20.20 1.74
C ASN A 307 -11.17 19.30 0.52
N TYR A 308 -11.30 17.98 0.68
CA TYR A 308 -11.02 16.99 -0.37
C TYR A 308 -12.19 16.75 -1.33
N CYS A 309 -13.40 17.18 -0.97
CA CYS A 309 -14.58 17.09 -1.83
C CYS A 309 -14.55 18.20 -2.90
N ASP A 310 -14.25 19.43 -2.48
CA ASP A 310 -14.24 20.61 -3.35
C ASP A 310 -12.83 20.92 -3.89
N GLY A 311 -11.79 20.25 -3.35
CA GLY A 311 -10.41 20.40 -3.78
C GLY A 311 -9.78 21.74 -3.38
N LYS A 312 -9.94 22.15 -2.12
CA LYS A 312 -9.55 23.50 -1.66
C LYS A 312 -8.68 23.48 -0.41
N LEU A 313 -7.50 24.09 -0.48
CA LEU A 313 -6.69 24.42 0.70
C LEU A 313 -7.42 25.46 1.58
N LEU A 314 -7.52 25.19 2.87
CA LEU A 314 -8.25 26.05 3.82
C LEU A 314 -7.31 26.80 4.75
N ASP A 315 -6.27 26.13 5.26
CA ASP A 315 -5.32 26.72 6.20
C ASP A 315 -3.99 25.93 6.22
N LYS A 316 -2.94 26.53 6.77
CA LYS A 316 -1.67 25.87 7.08
C LYS A 316 -1.15 26.30 8.44
N ILE A 317 -0.64 25.35 9.20
CA ILE A 317 0.06 25.62 10.46
C ILE A 317 1.49 25.10 10.41
N SER A 318 2.44 25.88 10.92
CA SER A 318 3.83 25.44 11.08
C SER A 318 3.98 24.43 12.22
N VAL A 319 4.78 23.41 11.97
CA VAL A 319 5.21 22.40 12.95
C VAL A 319 6.75 22.33 12.98
N HIS A 320 7.31 21.65 13.98
CA HIS A 320 8.75 21.75 14.29
C HIS A 320 9.36 20.36 14.51
N TYR A 321 9.93 19.69 13.51
CA TYR A 321 10.05 20.04 12.07
C TYR A 321 9.83 18.76 11.25
N ASN A 322 9.69 18.89 9.93
CA ASN A 322 9.68 17.77 8.98
C ASN A 322 8.66 16.66 9.35
N PRO A 323 7.36 16.97 9.40
CA PRO A 323 6.35 16.00 9.78
C PRO A 323 6.31 14.83 8.77
N GLY A 324 6.31 13.60 9.30
CA GLY A 324 6.02 12.37 8.57
C GLY A 324 4.51 12.09 8.58
N HIS A 325 4.09 11.04 9.26
CA HIS A 325 2.67 10.79 9.58
C HIS A 325 2.06 11.85 10.50
N LEU A 326 0.72 11.92 10.51
CA LEU A 326 -0.11 12.70 11.45
C LEU A 326 -0.96 11.76 12.31
#